data_AF-A0A9R0U1D8-F1
#
_entry.id   AF-A0A9R0U1D8-F1
#
_cell.length_a   1.000
_cell.length_b   1.000
_cell.length_c   1.000
_cell.angle_alpha   90.00
_cell.angle_beta   90.00
_cell.angle_gamma   90.00
#
_symmetry.space_group_name_H-M   'P 1'
#
loop_
_entity.id
_entity.type
_entity.pdbx_description
1 polymer ?
#
loop_
_entity_poly.entity_id
_entity_poly.type
_entity_poly.pdbx_seq_one_letter_code
_entity_poly.pdbx_strand_id
1 'polypeptide(L)'
;MGHTRAAVLAVVLAVTVLGLATDGQAQLQSGFYTGKCRGSDVEAVVQGIVQARFASNSDIVAHLLRLLFHECGVNGCDGGLLIDGYSTEKTAKPNLSVKGYELITAIKTELEKRCPGVVSCSDIEVLATRDAVAASTGRRYAVRTGRRDSRRSVATDVNLPGPDDTVPKAAAFFRNLGLTSDDMVVLLGAHTVGVTHCSMIKRSRLYSYGGRAGATDPSMDPNTAATYKRYPCPDTASSDNTVLYLDDRASASKVDNSFYKMLQQRRGVLMVDQNLYNDSSTRWMVDRLANTDHFNWLFPQALVKLGEVKVLTATQGEVRRVCSRFN
;
A
#
# COMPACT_ATOMS: atom_id res chain seq x y z
N MET A 1 14.97 -7.28 -66.92
CA MET A 1 15.12 -6.29 -65.83
C MET A 1 13.87 -6.11 -64.95
N GLY A 2 12.68 -6.59 -65.34
CA GLY A 2 11.46 -6.45 -64.51
C GLY A 2 11.31 -7.45 -63.36
N HIS A 3 11.74 -8.70 -63.53
CA HIS A 3 11.53 -9.76 -62.52
C HIS A 3 12.39 -9.62 -61.26
N THR A 4 13.59 -9.06 -61.36
CA THR A 4 14.48 -8.82 -60.22
C THR A 4 14.00 -7.67 -59.33
N ARG A 5 13.29 -6.68 -59.88
CA ARG A 5 12.72 -5.57 -59.08
C ARG A 5 11.51 -5.99 -58.25
N ALA A 6 10.68 -6.89 -58.77
CA ALA A 6 9.52 -7.43 -58.06
C ALA A 6 9.92 -8.32 -56.87
N ALA A 7 10.96 -9.15 -57.04
CA ALA A 7 11.48 -10.00 -55.97
C ALA A 7 12.11 -9.18 -54.83
N VAL A 8 12.82 -8.11 -55.15
CA VAL A 8 13.41 -7.21 -54.15
C VAL A 8 12.33 -6.45 -53.38
N LEU A 9 11.26 -5.98 -54.05
CA LEU A 9 10.13 -5.33 -53.36
C LEU A 9 9.40 -6.30 -52.40
N ALA A 10 9.21 -7.56 -52.81
CA ALA A 10 8.53 -8.56 -51.98
C ALA A 10 9.33 -8.94 -50.72
N VAL A 11 10.66 -9.02 -50.82
CA VAL A 11 11.55 -9.29 -49.68
C VAL A 11 11.61 -8.10 -48.72
N VAL A 12 11.66 -6.86 -49.23
CA VAL A 12 11.63 -5.66 -48.39
C VAL A 12 10.30 -5.54 -47.66
N LEU A 13 9.16 -5.84 -48.31
CA LEU A 13 7.84 -5.84 -47.67
C LEU A 13 7.74 -6.90 -46.56
N ALA A 14 8.25 -8.12 -46.79
CA ALA A 14 8.26 -9.19 -45.80
C ALA A 14 9.14 -8.86 -44.58
N VAL A 15 10.30 -8.23 -44.78
CA VAL A 15 11.18 -7.78 -43.69
C VAL A 15 10.58 -6.61 -42.91
N THR A 16 9.83 -5.71 -43.56
CA THR A 16 9.09 -4.64 -42.86
C THR A 16 7.86 -5.13 -42.09
N VAL A 17 7.21 -6.22 -42.53
CA VAL A 17 6.08 -6.83 -41.80
C VAL A 17 6.54 -7.65 -40.58
N LEU A 18 7.74 -8.25 -40.63
CA LEU A 18 8.36 -8.88 -39.45
C LEU A 18 8.93 -7.88 -38.43
N GLY A 19 9.06 -6.60 -38.78
CA GLY A 19 9.53 -5.54 -37.88
C GLY A 19 8.44 -4.87 -37.02
N LEU A 20 7.17 -5.28 -37.16
CA LEU A 20 6.03 -4.74 -36.40
C LEU A 20 5.48 -5.69 -35.33
N ALA A 21 6.24 -6.73 -34.97
CA ALA A 21 6.10 -7.29 -33.63
C ALA A 21 6.76 -6.29 -32.66
N THR A 22 6.08 -5.19 -32.37
CA THR A 22 6.33 -4.50 -31.10
C THR A 22 6.21 -5.58 -30.04
N ASP A 23 7.26 -5.81 -29.26
CA ASP A 23 7.15 -6.53 -28.00
C ASP A 23 5.92 -5.94 -27.30
N GLY A 24 4.81 -6.67 -27.35
CA GLY A 24 3.59 -6.29 -26.68
C GLY A 24 3.93 -6.46 -25.21
N GLN A 25 4.51 -5.42 -24.60
CA GLN A 25 4.65 -5.36 -23.16
C GLN A 25 3.24 -5.63 -22.63
N ALA A 26 3.08 -6.79 -22.01
CA ALA A 26 1.81 -7.20 -21.44
C ALA A 26 1.48 -6.21 -20.32
N GLN A 27 0.84 -5.10 -20.66
CA GLN A 27 0.43 -4.09 -19.70
C GLN A 27 -0.57 -4.71 -18.74
N LEU A 28 -0.64 -4.13 -17.53
CA LEU A 28 -1.66 -4.49 -16.57
C LEU A 28 -3.05 -4.30 -17.22
N GLN A 29 -3.91 -5.29 -17.05
CA GLN A 29 -5.25 -5.28 -17.62
C GLN A 29 -6.28 -5.87 -16.65
N SER A 30 -7.53 -5.43 -16.78
CA SER A 30 -8.65 -6.07 -16.10
C SER A 30 -8.85 -7.49 -16.66
N GLY A 31 -9.13 -8.45 -15.78
CA GLY A 31 -9.34 -9.84 -16.20
C GLY A 31 -8.10 -10.53 -16.75
N PHE A 32 -6.88 -10.12 -16.35
CA PHE A 32 -5.63 -10.73 -16.83
C PHE A 32 -5.62 -12.26 -16.67
N TYR A 33 -6.28 -12.79 -15.63
CA TYR A 33 -6.32 -14.22 -15.33
C TYR A 33 -7.48 -14.99 -15.98
N THR A 34 -8.37 -14.32 -16.72
CA THR A 34 -9.50 -14.96 -17.39
C THR A 34 -9.01 -16.05 -18.36
N GLY A 35 -9.53 -17.26 -18.19
CA GLY A 35 -9.13 -18.45 -18.97
C GLY A 35 -7.76 -19.05 -18.61
N LYS A 36 -6.96 -18.43 -17.73
CA LYS A 36 -5.61 -18.91 -17.40
C LYS A 36 -5.56 -19.87 -16.21
N CYS A 37 -6.61 -19.91 -15.39
CA CYS A 37 -6.64 -20.67 -14.13
C CYS A 37 -7.57 -21.90 -14.17
N ARG A 38 -7.53 -22.71 -15.24
CA ARG A 38 -8.30 -23.97 -15.37
C ARG A 38 -9.80 -23.84 -15.02
N GLY A 39 -10.43 -22.73 -15.42
CA GLY A 39 -11.83 -22.43 -15.12
C GLY A 39 -12.10 -21.86 -13.72
N SER A 40 -11.10 -21.73 -12.85
CA SER A 40 -11.23 -21.01 -11.57
C SER A 40 -11.18 -19.50 -11.78
N ASP A 41 -12.09 -18.79 -11.12
CA ASP A 41 -12.04 -17.34 -10.99
C ASP A 41 -11.04 -16.96 -9.88
N VAL A 42 -9.89 -16.41 -10.27
CA VAL A 42 -8.83 -16.00 -9.34
C VAL A 42 -9.32 -14.93 -8.39
N GLU A 43 -10.06 -13.92 -8.88
CA GLU A 43 -10.50 -12.80 -8.03
C GLU A 43 -11.53 -13.27 -7.01
N ALA A 44 -12.44 -14.16 -7.41
CA ALA A 44 -13.41 -14.74 -6.48
C ALA A 44 -12.75 -15.58 -5.38
N VAL A 45 -11.70 -16.35 -5.71
CA VAL A 45 -10.93 -17.14 -4.73
C VAL A 45 -10.24 -16.21 -3.72
N VAL A 46 -9.55 -15.17 -4.20
CA VAL A 46 -8.91 -14.17 -3.33
C VAL A 46 -9.94 -13.51 -2.42
N GLN A 47 -11.05 -13.03 -3.01
CA GLN A 47 -12.12 -12.35 -2.29
C GLN A 47 -12.70 -13.21 -1.16
N GLY A 48 -13.00 -14.48 -1.43
CA GLY A 48 -13.57 -15.38 -0.42
C GLY A 48 -12.65 -15.61 0.78
N ILE A 49 -11.35 -15.78 0.55
CA ILE A 49 -10.37 -15.97 1.62
C ILE A 49 -10.20 -14.69 2.44
N VAL A 50 -10.16 -13.52 1.77
CA VAL A 50 -10.05 -12.22 2.44
C VAL A 50 -11.29 -11.93 3.29
N GLN A 51 -12.50 -12.21 2.78
CA GLN A 51 -13.74 -12.04 3.54
C GLN A 51 -13.78 -12.93 4.78
N ALA A 52 -13.38 -14.20 4.66
CA ALA A 52 -13.28 -15.11 5.80
C ALA A 52 -12.26 -14.62 6.83
N ARG A 53 -11.12 -14.06 6.37
CA ARG A 53 -10.12 -13.47 7.28
C ARG A 53 -10.66 -12.22 7.95
N PHE A 54 -11.30 -11.32 7.22
CA PHE A 54 -11.89 -10.10 7.79
C PHE A 54 -12.94 -10.42 8.86
N ALA A 55 -13.81 -11.40 8.61
CA ALA A 55 -14.84 -11.82 9.57
C ALA A 55 -14.26 -12.36 10.88
N SER A 56 -13.08 -12.98 10.84
CA SER A 56 -12.39 -13.49 12.04
C SER A 56 -11.45 -12.47 12.68
N ASN A 57 -10.85 -11.57 11.90
CA ASN A 57 -9.99 -10.50 12.38
C ASN A 57 -9.99 -9.32 11.40
N SER A 58 -10.66 -8.23 11.78
CA SER A 58 -10.78 -7.02 10.96
C SER A 58 -9.50 -6.18 10.87
N ASP A 59 -8.50 -6.40 11.74
CA ASP A 59 -7.20 -5.71 11.67
C ASP A 59 -6.46 -6.02 10.35
N ILE A 60 -6.86 -7.10 9.66
CA ILE A 60 -6.29 -7.48 8.37
C ILE A 60 -6.36 -6.36 7.33
N VAL A 61 -7.36 -5.48 7.41
CA VAL A 61 -7.53 -4.35 6.49
C VAL A 61 -6.36 -3.39 6.63
N ALA A 62 -6.03 -3.01 7.87
CA ALA A 62 -4.88 -2.15 8.16
C ALA A 62 -3.56 -2.84 7.80
N HIS A 63 -3.45 -4.14 8.07
CA HIS A 63 -2.25 -4.91 7.71
C HIS A 63 -2.00 -4.92 6.20
N LEU A 64 -3.03 -5.17 5.39
CA LEU A 64 -2.90 -5.23 3.93
C LEU A 64 -2.68 -3.85 3.30
N LEU A 65 -3.38 -2.80 3.76
CA LEU A 65 -3.14 -1.43 3.31
C LEU A 65 -1.68 -1.00 3.57
N ARG A 66 -1.17 -1.34 4.76
CA ARG A 66 0.22 -1.04 5.11
C ARG A 66 1.21 -1.90 4.34
N LEU A 67 0.94 -3.20 4.17
CA LEU A 67 1.77 -4.10 3.36
C LEU A 67 1.91 -3.55 1.93
N LEU A 68 0.79 -3.18 1.30
CA LEU A 68 0.76 -2.59 -0.04
C LEU A 68 1.58 -1.30 -0.14
N PHE A 69 1.45 -0.39 0.84
CA PHE A 69 2.24 0.83 0.85
C PHE A 69 3.74 0.55 0.99
N HIS A 70 4.12 -0.35 1.88
CA HIS A 70 5.51 -0.69 2.13
C HIS A 70 6.15 -1.44 0.95
N GLU A 71 5.39 -2.29 0.26
CA GLU A 71 5.82 -2.97 -0.97
C GLU A 71 6.03 -1.94 -2.10
N CYS A 72 4.97 -1.22 -2.47
CA CYS A 72 5.00 -0.28 -3.59
C CYS A 72 5.90 0.95 -3.36
N GLY A 73 6.20 1.29 -2.10
CA GLY A 73 6.96 2.47 -1.71
C GLY A 73 8.48 2.34 -1.81
N VAL A 74 9.02 1.15 -2.10
CA VAL A 74 10.47 0.90 -2.15
C VAL A 74 10.94 0.72 -3.60
N ASN A 75 10.79 -0.49 -4.15
CA ASN A 75 11.24 -0.84 -5.50
C ASN A 75 10.09 -0.86 -6.53
N GLY A 76 8.85 -0.75 -6.07
CA GLY A 76 7.63 -0.90 -6.88
C GLY A 76 6.77 -2.02 -6.34
N CYS A 77 5.58 -2.22 -6.91
CA CYS A 77 4.70 -3.31 -6.47
C CYS A 77 5.11 -4.64 -7.15
N ASP A 78 6.23 -5.19 -6.72
CA ASP A 78 6.90 -6.33 -7.36
C ASP A 78 7.05 -7.55 -6.42
N GLY A 79 6.46 -7.49 -5.24
CA GLY A 79 6.46 -8.51 -4.20
C GLY A 79 7.82 -8.71 -3.53
N GLY A 80 8.76 -7.77 -3.64
CA GLY A 80 10.09 -7.82 -3.01
C GLY A 80 10.00 -7.91 -1.48
N LEU A 81 9.03 -7.25 -0.85
CA LEU A 81 8.80 -7.26 0.60
C LEU A 81 8.34 -8.64 1.11
N LEU A 82 7.74 -9.44 0.25
CA LEU A 82 7.24 -10.76 0.63
C LEU A 82 8.36 -11.77 0.90
N ILE A 83 9.59 -11.52 0.44
CA ILE A 83 10.73 -12.44 0.55
C ILE A 83 11.30 -12.52 1.99
N ASP A 84 11.51 -13.74 2.47
CA ASP A 84 12.20 -14.02 3.73
C ASP A 84 13.72 -14.14 3.52
N GLY A 85 14.51 -13.64 4.47
CA GLY A 85 15.98 -13.75 4.43
C GLY A 85 16.66 -12.77 5.37
N TYR A 86 17.98 -12.91 5.56
CA TYR A 86 18.76 -12.13 6.52
C TYR A 86 18.92 -10.64 6.14
N SER A 87 18.84 -10.32 4.84
CA SER A 87 19.07 -8.97 4.30
C SER A 87 17.98 -8.51 3.35
N THR A 88 16.77 -9.07 3.47
CA THR A 88 15.64 -8.73 2.61
C THR A 88 14.94 -7.47 3.11
N GLU A 89 14.08 -6.87 2.28
CA GLU A 89 13.30 -5.70 2.68
C GLU A 89 12.53 -5.96 3.98
N LYS A 90 12.06 -7.18 4.20
CA LYS A 90 11.32 -7.58 5.42
C LYS A 90 12.10 -7.36 6.71
N THR A 91 13.43 -7.37 6.69
CA THR A 91 14.27 -7.14 7.89
C THR A 91 14.59 -5.67 8.14
N ALA A 92 14.23 -4.76 7.22
CA ALA A 92 14.42 -3.34 7.41
C ALA A 92 13.54 -2.80 8.56
N LYS A 93 14.07 -1.82 9.32
CA LYS A 93 13.41 -1.27 10.52
C LYS A 93 11.93 -0.88 10.31
N PRO A 94 11.52 -0.19 9.23
CA PRO A 94 10.11 0.14 9.00
C PRO A 94 9.22 -1.09 8.81
N ASN A 95 9.79 -2.18 8.29
CA ASN A 95 9.07 -3.39 7.87
C ASN A 95 8.89 -4.43 8.99
N LEU A 96 9.65 -4.32 10.09
CA LEU A 96 9.56 -5.22 11.25
C LEU A 96 8.17 -5.29 11.89
N SER A 97 7.34 -4.27 11.67
CA SER A 97 5.97 -4.19 12.19
C SER A 97 4.90 -4.47 11.13
N VAL A 98 5.28 -4.73 9.87
CA VAL A 98 4.34 -5.08 8.80
C VAL A 98 3.81 -6.50 9.05
N LYS A 99 2.52 -6.71 8.77
CA LYS A 99 1.79 -7.96 8.99
C LYS A 99 0.94 -8.29 7.75
N GLY A 100 0.29 -9.45 7.73
CA GLY A 100 -0.59 -9.88 6.63
C GLY A 100 0.07 -10.86 5.65
N TYR A 101 1.38 -11.09 5.77
CA TYR A 101 2.13 -12.06 4.98
C TYR A 101 1.51 -13.47 4.98
N GLU A 102 0.93 -13.87 6.11
CA GLU A 102 0.31 -15.18 6.27
C GLU A 102 -0.98 -15.33 5.46
N LEU A 103 -1.74 -14.24 5.28
CA LEU A 103 -2.92 -14.25 4.41
C LEU A 103 -2.50 -14.35 2.94
N ILE A 104 -1.49 -13.59 2.52
CA ILE A 104 -0.93 -13.67 1.16
C ILE A 104 -0.44 -15.09 0.87
N THR A 105 0.25 -15.71 1.83
CA THR A 105 0.72 -17.09 1.73
C THR A 105 -0.43 -18.10 1.63
N ALA A 106 -1.50 -17.91 2.42
CA ALA A 106 -2.67 -18.78 2.36
C ALA A 106 -3.39 -18.69 1.01
N ILE A 107 -3.60 -17.48 0.50
CA ILE A 107 -4.19 -17.25 -0.83
C ILE A 107 -3.31 -17.88 -1.92
N LYS A 108 -2.00 -17.66 -1.86
CA LYS A 108 -1.06 -18.24 -2.82
C LYS A 108 -1.11 -19.76 -2.82
N THR A 109 -1.12 -20.36 -1.64
CA THR A 109 -1.19 -21.82 -1.48
C THR A 109 -2.45 -22.39 -2.12
N GLU A 110 -3.59 -21.72 -1.95
CA GLU A 110 -4.85 -22.16 -2.55
C GLU A 110 -4.85 -21.99 -4.08
N LEU A 111 -4.34 -20.86 -4.59
CA LEU A 111 -4.24 -20.62 -6.02
C LEU A 111 -3.27 -21.58 -6.72
N GLU A 112 -2.15 -21.95 -6.08
CA GLU A 112 -1.21 -22.93 -6.65
C GLU A 112 -1.81 -24.33 -6.77
N LYS A 113 -2.77 -24.72 -5.92
CA LYS A 113 -3.50 -25.98 -6.09
C LYS A 113 -4.40 -25.95 -7.33
N ARG A 114 -4.99 -24.80 -7.64
CA ARG A 114 -5.96 -24.61 -8.73
C ARG A 114 -5.28 -24.39 -10.07
N CYS A 115 -4.27 -23.51 -10.09
CA CYS A 115 -3.52 -23.15 -11.28
C CYS A 115 -2.04 -22.88 -10.95
N PRO A 116 -1.22 -23.95 -10.88
CA PRO A 116 0.18 -23.85 -10.52
C PRO A 116 0.96 -22.88 -11.42
N GLY A 117 1.72 -21.97 -10.82
CA GLY A 117 2.60 -21.04 -11.52
C GLY A 117 1.90 -19.98 -12.38
N VAL A 118 0.61 -19.71 -12.15
CA VAL A 118 -0.16 -18.74 -12.95
C VAL A 118 -0.24 -17.36 -12.32
N VAL A 119 -0.57 -17.27 -11.03
CA VAL A 119 -0.88 -15.99 -10.36
C VAL A 119 0.34 -15.48 -9.58
N SER A 120 0.80 -14.26 -9.84
CA SER A 120 1.92 -13.67 -9.10
C SER A 120 1.54 -13.31 -7.66
N CYS A 121 2.52 -13.31 -6.77
CA CYS A 121 2.31 -12.87 -5.39
C CYS A 121 1.97 -11.37 -5.32
N SER A 122 2.60 -10.59 -6.20
CA SER A 122 2.35 -9.16 -6.36
C SER A 122 0.88 -8.86 -6.72
N ASP A 123 0.27 -9.65 -7.61
CA ASP A 123 -1.15 -9.49 -7.91
C ASP A 123 -2.06 -9.95 -6.77
N ILE A 124 -1.67 -11.00 -6.02
CA ILE A 124 -2.43 -11.42 -4.84
C ILE A 124 -2.52 -10.29 -3.82
N GLU A 125 -1.43 -9.54 -3.60
CA GLU A 125 -1.38 -8.44 -2.63
C GLU A 125 -2.34 -7.30 -2.98
N VAL A 126 -2.35 -6.84 -4.23
CA VAL A 126 -3.27 -5.77 -4.67
C VAL A 126 -4.73 -6.23 -4.68
N LEU A 127 -5.00 -7.48 -5.09
CA LEU A 127 -6.35 -8.04 -5.09
C LEU A 127 -6.87 -8.18 -3.64
N ALA A 128 -6.03 -8.72 -2.75
CA ALA A 128 -6.37 -8.91 -1.35
C ALA A 128 -6.63 -7.58 -0.65
N THR A 129 -5.81 -6.56 -0.91
CA THR A 129 -6.00 -5.21 -0.35
C THR A 129 -7.32 -4.61 -0.81
N ARG A 130 -7.65 -4.72 -2.11
CA ARG A 130 -8.92 -4.24 -2.68
C ARG A 130 -10.13 -4.92 -2.05
N ASP A 131 -10.05 -6.23 -1.84
CA ASP A 131 -11.15 -6.99 -1.22
C ASP A 131 -11.29 -6.69 0.29
N ALA A 132 -10.18 -6.42 0.99
CA ALA A 132 -10.21 -6.03 2.40
C ALA A 132 -10.80 -4.63 2.61
N VAL A 133 -10.42 -3.66 1.76
CA VAL A 133 -11.03 -2.32 1.75
C VAL A 133 -12.55 -2.42 1.53
N ALA A 134 -12.97 -3.23 0.54
CA ALA A 134 -14.39 -3.45 0.26
C ALA A 134 -15.15 -4.11 1.42
N ALA A 135 -14.52 -5.04 2.14
CA ALA A 135 -15.11 -5.66 3.33
C ALA A 135 -15.27 -4.68 4.50
N SER A 136 -14.40 -3.66 4.57
CA SER A 136 -14.33 -2.65 5.62
C SER A 136 -15.07 -1.35 5.23
N THR A 137 -16.27 -1.47 4.64
CA THR A 137 -17.14 -0.34 4.21
C THR A 137 -16.58 0.56 3.09
N GLY A 138 -15.30 0.41 2.74
CA GLY A 138 -14.68 1.13 1.65
C GLY A 138 -15.28 0.74 0.30
N ARG A 139 -15.17 1.64 -0.66
CA ARG A 139 -15.69 1.38 -2.00
C ARG A 139 -14.83 0.36 -2.73
N ARG A 140 -15.45 -0.72 -3.23
CA ARG A 140 -14.78 -1.68 -4.14
C ARG A 140 -14.39 -1.00 -5.45
N TYR A 141 -13.24 -1.39 -6.00
CA TYR A 141 -12.69 -0.84 -7.23
C TYR A 141 -12.09 -1.91 -8.14
N ALA A 142 -11.94 -1.56 -9.42
CA ALA A 142 -11.27 -2.41 -10.39
C ALA A 142 -9.76 -2.40 -10.15
N VAL A 143 -9.15 -3.58 -10.21
CA VAL A 143 -7.69 -3.75 -10.16
C VAL A 143 -7.24 -4.33 -11.49
N ARG A 144 -6.27 -3.69 -12.12
CA ARG A 144 -5.58 -4.29 -13.27
C ARG A 144 -4.52 -5.23 -12.77
N THR A 145 -4.49 -6.44 -13.30
CA THR A 145 -3.53 -7.51 -12.93
C THR A 145 -2.61 -7.84 -14.10
N GLY A 146 -1.60 -8.65 -13.85
CA GLY A 146 -0.49 -8.95 -14.77
C GLY A 146 0.88 -8.59 -14.21
N ARG A 147 0.98 -8.24 -12.92
CA ARG A 147 2.27 -7.99 -12.26
C ARG A 147 3.07 -9.28 -12.21
N ARG A 148 4.39 -9.14 -12.17
CA ARG A 148 5.34 -10.21 -11.94
C ARG A 148 6.15 -9.94 -10.69
N ASP A 149 6.64 -11.01 -10.11
CA ASP A 149 7.40 -11.00 -8.88
C ASP A 149 8.89 -10.73 -9.14
N SER A 150 9.48 -9.88 -8.33
CA SER A 150 10.90 -9.55 -8.36
C SER A 150 11.77 -10.73 -7.97
N ARG A 151 13.00 -10.71 -8.49
CA ARG A 151 14.09 -11.62 -8.09
C ARG A 151 15.07 -10.94 -7.14
N ARG A 152 14.64 -9.87 -6.49
CA ARG A 152 15.47 -9.03 -5.64
C ARG A 152 14.65 -8.53 -4.45
N SER A 153 15.30 -8.49 -3.28
CA SER A 153 14.77 -7.90 -2.06
C SER A 153 15.96 -7.53 -1.19
N VAL A 154 16.15 -6.25 -0.88
CA VAL A 154 17.34 -5.76 -0.18
C VAL A 154 16.95 -4.75 0.89
N ALA A 155 17.34 -5.01 2.14
CA ALA A 155 17.00 -4.19 3.31
C ALA A 155 17.43 -2.72 3.17
N THR A 156 18.57 -2.46 2.52
CA THR A 156 19.13 -1.11 2.37
C THR A 156 18.37 -0.22 1.40
N ASP A 157 17.47 -0.79 0.58
CA ASP A 157 16.64 0.01 -0.32
C ASP A 157 15.48 0.68 0.41
N VAL A 158 15.11 0.17 1.59
CA VAL A 158 13.93 0.59 2.33
C VAL A 158 14.15 1.97 2.95
N ASN A 159 13.63 2.98 2.26
CA ASN A 159 13.66 4.38 2.68
C ASN A 159 12.24 4.97 2.67
N LEU A 160 11.44 4.57 3.65
CA LEU A 160 10.04 4.97 3.79
C LEU A 160 9.89 6.22 4.69
N PRO A 161 8.83 7.03 4.51
CA PRO A 161 8.58 8.20 5.34
C PRO A 161 8.35 7.84 6.81
N GLY A 162 8.81 8.72 7.70
CA GLY A 162 8.68 8.59 9.14
C GLY A 162 7.37 9.17 9.69
N PRO A 163 6.96 8.78 10.91
CA PRO A 163 5.72 9.27 11.55
C PRO A 163 5.78 10.76 11.97
N ASP A 164 6.98 11.36 11.95
CA ASP A 164 7.30 12.74 12.31
C ASP A 164 7.74 13.59 11.10
N ASP A 165 7.62 13.05 9.89
CA ASP A 165 7.97 13.79 8.68
C ASP A 165 7.05 15.00 8.45
N THR A 166 7.61 16.04 7.83
CA THR A 166 6.87 17.22 7.39
C THR A 166 6.10 16.93 6.12
N VAL A 167 5.04 17.70 5.85
CA VAL A 167 4.26 17.59 4.60
C VAL A 167 5.14 17.71 3.35
N PRO A 168 6.10 18.65 3.24
CA PRO A 168 7.01 18.71 2.10
C PRO A 168 7.88 17.45 1.93
N LYS A 169 8.34 16.84 3.03
CA LYS A 169 9.16 15.62 2.99
C LYS A 169 8.33 14.41 2.54
N ALA A 170 7.13 14.24 3.10
CA ALA A 170 6.20 13.22 2.64
C ALA A 170 5.83 13.43 1.17
N ALA A 171 5.51 14.66 0.75
CA ALA A 171 5.15 14.96 -0.64
C ALA A 171 6.31 14.68 -1.61
N ALA A 172 7.55 14.93 -1.20
CA ALA A 172 8.72 14.59 -2.01
C ALA A 172 8.87 13.07 -2.20
N PHE A 173 8.61 12.28 -1.15
CA PHE A 173 8.60 10.82 -1.24
C PHE A 173 7.55 10.33 -2.24
N PHE A 174 6.29 10.76 -2.11
CA PHE A 174 5.21 10.36 -3.02
C PHE A 174 5.48 10.79 -4.48
N ARG A 175 6.05 11.98 -4.69
CA ARG A 175 6.46 12.44 -6.03
C ARG A 175 7.51 11.53 -6.68
N ASN A 176 8.43 10.97 -5.90
CA ASN A 176 9.42 10.02 -6.41
C ASN A 176 8.80 8.67 -6.84
N LEU A 177 7.57 8.39 -6.39
CA LEU A 177 6.76 7.26 -6.85
C LEU A 177 5.87 7.64 -8.06
N GLY A 178 5.92 8.89 -8.51
CA GLY A 178 5.02 9.41 -9.56
C GLY A 178 3.62 9.79 -9.06
N LEU A 179 3.45 9.93 -7.74
CA LEU A 179 2.17 10.29 -7.11
C LEU A 179 2.13 11.78 -6.74
N THR A 180 0.94 12.38 -6.82
CA THR A 180 0.75 13.80 -6.49
C THR A 180 0.66 14.03 -4.98
N SER A 181 0.74 15.29 -4.55
CA SER A 181 0.45 15.66 -3.16
C SER A 181 -1.00 15.33 -2.75
N ASP A 182 -1.95 15.38 -3.69
CA ASP A 182 -3.32 14.98 -3.43
C ASP A 182 -3.43 13.46 -3.20
N ASP A 183 -2.71 12.66 -4.01
CA ASP A 183 -2.61 11.21 -3.81
C ASP A 183 -2.01 10.88 -2.44
N MET A 184 -0.98 11.61 -2.01
CA MET A 184 -0.39 11.47 -0.67
C MET A 184 -1.43 11.73 0.44
N VAL A 185 -2.16 12.85 0.39
CA VAL A 185 -3.17 13.19 1.40
C VAL A 185 -4.24 12.09 1.46
N VAL A 186 -4.69 11.62 0.30
CA VAL A 186 -5.69 10.55 0.19
C VAL A 186 -5.17 9.22 0.74
N LEU A 187 -3.94 8.84 0.41
CA LEU A 187 -3.33 7.57 0.85
C LEU A 187 -3.01 7.54 2.35
N LEU A 188 -2.62 8.68 2.94
CA LEU A 188 -2.50 8.81 4.40
C LEU A 188 -3.84 8.58 5.12
N GLY A 189 -4.97 8.78 4.42
CA GLY A 189 -6.30 8.37 4.89
C GLY A 189 -6.44 6.88 5.22
N ALA A 190 -5.51 6.02 4.79
CA ALA A 190 -5.45 4.63 5.24
C ALA A 190 -5.32 4.49 6.76
N HIS A 191 -4.83 5.52 7.46
CA HIS A 191 -4.79 5.61 8.92
C HIS A 191 -6.18 5.73 9.58
N THR A 192 -7.28 5.74 8.81
CA THR A 192 -8.63 5.54 9.36
C THR A 192 -8.82 4.16 9.99
N VAL A 193 -8.01 3.18 9.60
CA VAL A 193 -7.95 1.85 10.22
C VAL A 193 -6.61 1.57 10.87
N GLY A 194 -6.62 0.66 11.85
CA GLY A 194 -5.40 0.14 12.45
C GLY A 194 -4.86 0.95 13.62
N VAL A 195 -3.62 0.64 13.99
CA VAL A 195 -3.00 1.10 15.22
C VAL A 195 -1.55 1.53 15.02
N THR A 196 -1.06 2.35 15.94
CA THR A 196 0.35 2.66 16.14
C THR A 196 0.78 2.31 17.56
N HIS A 197 2.08 2.28 17.81
CA HIS A 197 2.64 2.08 19.15
C HIS A 197 2.97 3.43 19.78
N CYS A 198 2.87 3.54 21.11
CA CYS A 198 3.21 4.77 21.83
C CYS A 198 4.63 5.29 21.52
N SER A 199 5.59 4.38 21.29
CA SER A 199 6.95 4.73 20.86
C SER A 199 7.01 5.66 19.65
N MET A 200 6.01 5.63 18.76
CA MET A 200 5.94 6.46 17.55
C MET A 200 5.58 7.93 17.84
N ILE A 201 4.96 8.22 19.00
CA ILE A 201 4.47 9.58 19.32
C ILE A 201 5.02 10.14 20.63
N LYS A 202 5.58 9.31 21.52
CA LYS A 202 6.00 9.74 22.86
C LYS A 202 7.02 10.87 22.81
N ARG A 203 8.05 10.74 21.96
CA ARG A 203 9.09 11.76 21.83
C ARG A 203 8.62 12.94 21.00
N SER A 204 8.12 12.67 19.80
CA SER A 204 7.73 13.70 18.83
C SER A 204 6.53 14.53 19.30
N ARG A 205 5.54 13.95 19.98
CA ARG A 205 4.28 14.63 20.29
C ARG A 205 4.00 14.84 21.78
N LEU A 206 4.39 13.93 22.67
CA LEU A 206 3.94 13.98 24.06
C LEU A 206 4.97 14.62 25.01
N TYR A 207 6.25 14.23 24.93
CA TYR A 207 7.24 14.51 25.99
C TYR A 207 8.51 15.21 25.54
N SER A 208 8.75 15.38 24.24
CA SER A 208 10.00 16.00 23.73
C SER A 208 9.77 16.82 22.46
N TYR A 209 8.59 17.44 22.34
CA TYR A 209 8.24 18.21 21.14
C TYR A 209 9.26 19.30 20.84
N GLY A 210 9.67 19.41 19.57
CA GLY A 210 10.68 20.37 19.13
C GLY A 210 12.06 20.18 19.78
N GLY A 211 12.36 18.97 20.28
CA GLY A 211 13.61 18.67 21.00
C GLY A 211 13.63 19.19 22.45
N ARG A 212 12.53 19.75 22.96
CA ARG A 212 12.46 20.29 24.31
C ARG A 212 11.87 19.26 25.27
N ALA A 213 12.67 18.82 26.25
CA ALA A 213 12.21 17.90 27.30
C ALA A 213 10.96 18.42 28.03
N GLY A 214 9.98 17.55 28.23
CA GLY A 214 8.69 17.86 28.84
C GLY A 214 7.68 18.57 27.94
N ALA A 215 8.09 19.05 26.75
CA ALA A 215 7.18 19.76 25.85
C ALA A 215 6.21 18.81 25.15
N THR A 216 4.94 19.20 25.10
CA THR A 216 3.88 18.57 24.30
C THR A 216 3.64 19.38 23.05
N ASP A 217 3.36 18.69 21.96
CA ASP A 217 3.04 19.31 20.69
C ASP A 217 1.76 20.16 20.83
N PRO A 218 1.85 21.48 20.61
CA PRO A 218 0.72 22.39 20.79
C PRO A 218 -0.37 22.20 19.73
N SER A 219 -0.12 21.43 18.67
CA SER A 219 -1.09 21.09 17.63
C SER A 219 -1.89 19.81 17.92
N MET A 220 -1.62 19.12 19.03
CA MET A 220 -2.48 18.04 19.53
C MET A 220 -3.57 18.63 20.44
N ASP A 221 -4.77 18.07 20.39
CA ASP A 221 -5.84 18.38 21.35
C ASP A 221 -5.34 18.16 22.79
N PRO A 222 -5.40 19.18 23.68
CA PRO A 222 -4.85 19.08 25.04
C PRO A 222 -5.46 17.96 25.88
N ASN A 223 -6.76 17.68 25.72
CA ASN A 223 -7.43 16.61 26.47
C ASN A 223 -6.98 15.23 26.00
N THR A 224 -6.82 15.07 24.68
CA THR A 224 -6.26 13.86 24.06
C THR A 224 -4.82 13.64 24.53
N ALA A 225 -3.98 14.67 24.50
CA ALA A 225 -2.60 14.58 24.98
C ALA A 225 -2.55 14.20 26.48
N ALA A 226 -3.37 14.83 27.32
CA ALA A 226 -3.45 14.51 28.74
C ALA A 226 -3.90 13.06 28.97
N THR A 227 -4.90 12.58 28.21
CA THR A 227 -5.37 11.20 28.25
C THR A 227 -4.26 10.23 27.87
N TYR A 228 -3.57 10.47 26.76
CA TYR A 228 -2.48 9.61 26.31
C TYR A 228 -1.34 9.53 27.31
N LYS A 229 -0.94 10.67 27.89
CA LYS A 229 0.10 10.72 28.92
C LYS A 229 -0.28 10.00 30.20
N ARG A 230 -1.56 10.02 30.57
CA ARG A 230 -2.05 9.43 31.83
C ARG A 230 -2.26 7.92 31.72
N TYR A 231 -2.72 7.42 30.57
CA TYR A 231 -3.18 6.04 30.45
C TYR A 231 -2.33 5.20 29.48
N PRO A 232 -2.47 5.29 28.15
CA PRO A 232 -1.79 4.35 27.25
C PRO A 232 -0.29 4.59 27.15
N CYS A 233 0.18 5.84 27.23
CA CYS A 233 1.54 6.23 26.90
C CYS A 233 2.23 7.06 27.99
N PRO A 234 2.28 6.64 29.27
CA PRO A 234 3.12 7.31 30.28
C PRO A 234 4.59 7.33 29.83
N ASP A 235 5.42 8.27 30.32
CA ASP A 235 6.84 8.38 29.93
C ASP A 235 7.73 7.32 30.59
N THR A 236 7.40 6.05 30.37
CA THR A 236 8.13 4.88 30.86
C THR A 236 8.39 3.92 29.71
N ALA A 237 9.53 3.22 29.69
CA ALA A 237 9.85 2.27 28.62
C ALA A 237 8.80 1.13 28.50
N SER A 238 8.17 0.77 29.61
CA SER A 238 7.11 -0.27 29.65
C SER A 238 5.90 0.07 28.79
N SER A 239 5.63 1.34 28.48
CA SER A 239 4.49 1.76 27.66
C SER A 239 4.82 1.85 26.17
N ASP A 240 6.08 1.66 25.75
CA ASP A 240 6.50 1.90 24.36
C ASP A 240 5.79 0.99 23.35
N ASN A 241 5.40 -0.22 23.78
CA ASN A 241 4.67 -1.20 22.99
C ASN A 241 3.14 -1.14 23.17
N THR A 242 2.62 -0.22 23.99
CA THR A 242 1.17 -0.01 24.09
C THR A 242 0.64 0.54 22.76
N VAL A 243 -0.51 0.03 22.33
CA VAL A 243 -1.14 0.39 21.05
C VAL A 243 -2.14 1.54 21.23
N LEU A 244 -2.22 2.39 20.20
CA LEU A 244 -3.22 3.42 20.01
C LEU A 244 -3.90 3.22 18.65
N TYR A 245 -5.22 3.34 18.59
CA TYR A 245 -5.90 3.45 17.31
C TYR A 245 -5.48 4.74 16.61
N LEU A 246 -5.25 4.66 15.30
CA LEU A 246 -4.86 5.82 14.48
C LEU A 246 -6.04 6.77 14.20
N ASP A 247 -7.27 6.29 14.39
CA ASP A 247 -8.53 7.00 14.27
C ASP A 247 -9.38 6.78 15.53
N ASP A 248 -10.58 7.37 15.57
CA ASP A 248 -11.56 7.09 16.60
C ASP A 248 -11.89 5.60 16.67
N ARG A 249 -11.99 5.06 17.89
CA ARG A 249 -12.19 3.62 18.12
C ARG A 249 -13.45 3.08 17.45
N ALA A 250 -14.50 3.89 17.30
CA ALA A 250 -15.73 3.48 16.62
C ALA A 250 -15.57 3.36 15.09
N SER A 251 -14.51 3.96 14.54
CA SER A 251 -14.17 3.92 13.11
C SER A 251 -12.96 3.05 12.78
N ALA A 252 -12.13 2.67 13.75
CA ALA A 252 -10.84 2.02 13.53
C ALA A 252 -10.86 0.67 12.75
N SER A 253 -12.04 0.13 12.43
CA SER A 253 -12.27 -1.06 11.59
C SER A 253 -13.04 -0.76 10.29
N LYS A 254 -13.24 0.51 9.95
CA LYS A 254 -13.97 1.01 8.79
C LYS A 254 -13.05 1.91 7.97
N VAL A 255 -12.97 1.65 6.68
CA VAL A 255 -12.38 2.58 5.73
C VAL A 255 -13.38 3.70 5.46
N ASP A 256 -13.27 4.79 6.20
CA ASP A 256 -14.12 5.97 6.04
C ASP A 256 -13.36 7.30 6.22
N ASN A 257 -14.08 8.42 6.25
CA ASN A 257 -13.46 9.74 6.34
C ASN A 257 -13.29 10.26 7.79
N SER A 258 -13.47 9.42 8.81
CA SER A 258 -13.30 9.80 10.22
C SER A 258 -11.89 10.33 10.49
N PHE A 259 -10.87 9.74 9.87
CA PHE A 259 -9.48 10.19 9.95
C PHE A 259 -9.35 11.70 9.73
N TYR A 260 -9.92 12.23 8.64
CA TYR A 260 -9.84 13.66 8.31
C TYR A 260 -10.62 14.53 9.29
N LYS A 261 -11.76 14.03 9.82
CA LYS A 261 -12.52 14.71 10.88
C LYS A 261 -11.71 14.78 12.17
N MET A 262 -10.93 13.75 12.50
CA MET A 262 -10.01 13.76 13.65
C MET A 262 -8.91 14.80 13.46
N LEU A 263 -8.38 14.98 12.24
CA LEU A 263 -7.37 16.02 11.98
C LEU A 263 -7.91 17.43 12.23
N GLN A 264 -9.15 17.71 11.81
CA GLN A 264 -9.82 19.00 12.07
C GLN A 264 -10.00 19.26 13.57
N GLN A 265 -10.13 18.21 14.37
CA GLN A 265 -10.25 18.28 15.83
C GLN A 265 -8.90 18.27 16.56
N ARG A 266 -7.76 18.35 15.85
CA ARG A 266 -6.42 18.24 16.44
C ARG A 266 -6.13 16.88 17.08
N ARG A 267 -6.85 15.84 16.65
CA ARG A 267 -6.80 14.47 17.16
C ARG A 267 -6.05 13.50 16.24
N GLY A 268 -5.30 14.01 15.25
CA GLY A 268 -4.35 13.20 14.48
C GLY A 268 -3.25 12.63 15.38
N VAL A 269 -3.12 11.30 15.38
CA VAL A 269 -2.25 10.58 16.33
C VAL A 269 -0.77 10.78 15.96
N LEU A 270 -0.38 10.48 14.72
CA LEU A 270 0.97 10.72 14.24
C LEU A 270 1.16 12.21 13.92
N MET A 271 2.40 12.67 13.98
CA MET A 271 2.72 14.06 13.67
C MET A 271 2.53 14.35 12.18
N VAL A 272 2.95 13.44 11.31
CA VAL A 272 2.72 13.55 9.86
C VAL A 272 1.23 13.69 9.51
N ASP A 273 0.35 12.99 10.25
CA ASP A 273 -1.10 13.08 10.04
C ASP A 273 -1.63 14.46 10.41
N GLN A 274 -1.34 14.93 11.62
CA GLN A 274 -1.81 16.24 12.08
C GLN A 274 -1.24 17.38 11.22
N ASN A 275 -0.04 17.19 10.67
CA ASN A 275 0.59 18.13 9.76
C ASN A 275 -0.18 18.30 8.44
N LEU A 276 -0.95 17.32 7.98
CA LEU A 276 -1.80 17.49 6.79
C LEU A 276 -2.81 18.62 6.94
N TYR A 277 -3.34 18.81 8.15
CA TYR A 277 -4.28 19.91 8.43
C TYR A 277 -3.56 21.21 8.84
N ASN A 278 -2.39 21.09 9.49
CA ASN A 278 -1.62 22.26 9.90
C ASN A 278 -0.94 22.96 8.70
N ASP A 279 -0.56 22.23 7.66
CA ASP A 279 0.08 22.78 6.47
C ASP A 279 -0.94 23.40 5.50
N SER A 280 -0.71 24.64 5.06
CA SER A 280 -1.62 25.36 4.17
C SER A 280 -1.77 24.71 2.79
N SER A 281 -0.77 23.96 2.32
CA SER A 281 -0.78 23.33 1.00
C SER A 281 -1.74 22.13 0.92
N THR A 282 -2.01 21.47 2.06
CA THR A 282 -2.84 20.25 2.14
C THR A 282 -4.15 20.45 2.90
N ARG A 283 -4.27 21.52 3.71
CA ARG A 283 -5.46 21.80 4.53
C ARG A 283 -6.77 21.75 3.75
N TRP A 284 -6.81 22.39 2.59
CA TRP A 284 -8.02 22.44 1.74
C TRP A 284 -8.52 21.04 1.35
N MET A 285 -7.60 20.10 1.12
CA MET A 285 -7.93 18.74 0.75
C MET A 285 -8.44 17.95 1.96
N VAL A 286 -7.83 18.14 3.13
CA VAL A 286 -8.34 17.58 4.40
C VAL A 286 -9.77 18.08 4.67
N ASP A 287 -10.04 19.38 4.49
CA ASP A 287 -11.38 19.95 4.64
C ASP A 287 -12.39 19.33 3.68
N ARG A 288 -12.00 19.13 2.42
CA ARG A 288 -12.84 18.48 1.42
C ARG A 288 -13.14 17.04 1.80
N LEU A 289 -12.12 16.26 2.18
CA LEU A 289 -12.26 14.84 2.49
C LEU A 289 -13.04 14.59 3.79
N ALA A 290 -12.92 15.47 4.79
CA ALA A 290 -13.67 15.37 6.05
C ALA A 290 -15.18 15.67 5.88
N ASN A 291 -15.53 16.61 5.00
CA ASN A 291 -16.88 17.16 4.91
C ASN A 291 -17.70 16.64 3.72
N THR A 292 -17.17 15.72 2.93
CA THR A 292 -17.84 15.16 1.75
C THR A 292 -17.51 13.68 1.58
N ASP A 293 -18.21 13.01 0.66
CA ASP A 293 -17.93 11.62 0.31
C ASP A 293 -16.72 11.44 -0.63
N HIS A 294 -15.93 12.48 -0.89
CA HIS A 294 -14.82 12.41 -1.85
C HIS A 294 -13.77 11.36 -1.46
N PHE A 295 -13.55 11.09 -0.17
CA PHE A 295 -12.64 10.03 0.27
C PHE A 295 -13.03 8.67 -0.32
N ASN A 296 -14.32 8.32 -0.27
CA ASN A 296 -14.83 7.04 -0.78
C ASN A 296 -14.62 6.87 -2.30
N TRP A 297 -14.42 7.96 -3.03
CA TRP A 297 -14.17 7.94 -4.47
C TRP A 297 -12.69 8.05 -4.84
N LEU A 298 -11.94 8.86 -4.10
CA LEU A 298 -10.53 9.15 -4.39
C LEU A 298 -9.60 8.08 -3.81
N PHE A 299 -9.92 7.52 -2.63
CA PHE A 299 -9.08 6.50 -2.00
C PHE A 299 -8.87 5.26 -2.87
N PRO A 300 -9.92 4.68 -3.49
CA PRO A 300 -9.72 3.58 -4.44
C PRO A 300 -8.85 3.96 -5.65
N GLN A 301 -8.98 5.18 -6.17
CA GLN A 301 -8.18 5.65 -7.30
C GLN A 301 -6.70 5.81 -6.92
N ALA A 302 -6.44 6.34 -5.72
CA ALA A 302 -5.09 6.47 -5.21
C ALA A 302 -4.45 5.10 -4.92
N LEU A 303 -5.22 4.12 -4.43
CA LEU A 303 -4.76 2.73 -4.28
C LEU A 303 -4.44 2.06 -5.62
N VAL A 304 -5.22 2.33 -6.68
CA VAL A 304 -4.89 1.87 -8.04
C VAL A 304 -3.58 2.47 -8.49
N LYS A 305 -3.39 3.80 -8.37
CA LYS A 305 -2.14 4.46 -8.76
C LYS A 305 -0.95 3.90 -7.98
N LEU A 306 -1.08 3.76 -6.66
CA LEU A 306 -0.05 3.19 -5.79
C LEU A 306 0.29 1.76 -6.22
N GLY A 307 -0.74 0.93 -6.44
CA GLY A 307 -0.58 -0.46 -6.86
C GLY A 307 0.09 -0.63 -8.23
N GLU A 308 0.22 0.43 -9.03
CA GLU A 308 0.81 0.39 -10.37
C GLU A 308 2.20 1.04 -10.44
N VAL A 309 2.77 1.43 -9.29
CA VAL A 309 4.12 1.98 -9.19
C VAL A 309 5.15 0.92 -9.60
N LYS A 310 5.95 1.25 -10.62
CA LYS A 310 7.16 0.51 -11.06
C LYS A 310 6.96 -1.02 -11.19
N VAL A 311 5.79 -1.43 -11.66
CA VAL A 311 5.45 -2.86 -11.78
C VAL A 311 6.32 -3.59 -12.79
N LEU A 312 6.63 -4.86 -12.50
CA LEU A 312 7.24 -5.78 -13.46
C LEU A 312 6.16 -6.46 -14.29
N THR A 313 6.35 -6.55 -15.61
CA THR A 313 5.39 -7.16 -16.53
C THR A 313 6.07 -8.04 -17.58
N ALA A 314 5.28 -8.81 -18.33
CA ALA A 314 5.73 -9.66 -19.43
C ALA A 314 6.86 -10.63 -19.03
N THR A 315 8.11 -10.36 -19.41
CA THR A 315 9.29 -11.19 -19.13
C THR A 315 10.10 -10.70 -17.93
N GLN A 316 9.77 -9.53 -17.37
CA GLN A 316 10.43 -8.96 -16.22
C GLN A 316 10.04 -9.75 -14.96
N GLY A 317 11.00 -10.22 -14.19
CA GLY A 317 10.72 -11.02 -12.99
C GLY A 317 10.13 -12.42 -13.27
N GLU A 318 9.43 -12.97 -12.28
CA GLU A 318 8.89 -14.32 -12.25
C GLU A 318 7.43 -14.42 -11.78
N VAL A 319 6.86 -15.62 -11.79
CA VAL A 319 5.68 -15.95 -11.01
C VAL A 319 6.16 -16.89 -9.92
N ARG A 320 6.32 -16.39 -8.70
CA ARG A 320 6.80 -17.24 -7.59
C ARG A 320 5.76 -18.30 -7.27
N ARG A 321 6.17 -19.53 -6.96
CA ARG A 321 5.26 -20.57 -6.43
C ARG A 321 5.01 -20.42 -4.93
N VAL A 322 5.99 -19.89 -4.21
CA VAL A 322 5.93 -19.60 -2.77
C VAL A 322 6.35 -18.15 -2.58
N CYS A 323 5.49 -17.30 -2.02
CA CYS A 323 5.77 -15.86 -1.98
C CYS A 323 6.98 -15.49 -1.13
N SER A 324 7.37 -16.30 -0.16
CA SER A 324 8.50 -16.00 0.72
C SER A 324 9.89 -16.29 0.14
N ARG A 325 10.00 -16.82 -1.07
CA ARG A 325 11.30 -17.12 -1.70
C ARG A 325 11.24 -16.99 -3.22
N PHE A 326 12.38 -16.73 -3.83
CA PHE A 326 12.53 -16.85 -5.28
C PHE A 326 12.35 -18.31 -5.72
N ASN A 327 11.94 -18.54 -6.96
CA ASN A 327 11.76 -19.90 -7.49
C ASN A 327 13.08 -20.69 -7.60
#